data_AF-A0A2Y9G4J0-F1
#
_entry.id   AF-A0A2Y9G4J0-F1
#
_cell.length_a   1.000
_cell.length_b   1.000
_cell.length_c   1.000
_cell.angle_alpha   90.00
_cell.angle_beta   90.00
_cell.angle_gamma   90.00
#
_symmetry.space_group_name_H-M   'P 1'
#
loop_
_entity.id
_entity.type
_entity.pdbx_description
1 polymer ?
#
loop_
_entity_poly.entity_id
_entity_poly.type
_entity_poly.pdbx_seq_one_letter_code
_entity_poly.pdbx_strand_id
1 'polypeptide(L)'
;MAAAVAPLGVALREATQRKLRRFSELRGKPVAAGEFWDIVAITAADEKQELAYKQQLSEKLKKKELPLGVQYHVFVDPAGAKIGNGGSTLCALRCLEKLYGDKWNSFTILLIHSGGYSQRLPNASALGKIFTALPFGNPIYQMLELKLAMYIDFPSHMNPGILVTCADDIELYSIGECEFIRFDKPGFTALAHPSSLTVGTTHGVFVLEPFNGLEYRDLENRSCHRFLHKPSIEKMHQFDAVYRPGNISQQDFARGGTPSLKLDSEYVYTDSLFYMDHKSAKKLLAFFEKIGTLNCEIDAYGDFLQALGPGATVEYTRNTSNVTKEEADLIDIRQRIFHLLKGTSLNVVVLNNSKFYHIGTTEEYLFHFTSDSSLKSELGLQPIAFSIFSAIPECSGNTSCIIQSILDSRCSVATGSVVEYSRLGPDVAVGENCIISGCHIIATAVLPAYSFVCSLSLKMNGLLKYSTMAFGVQDNLKKNVKTLSDIKLLQFFGVCFLSCLDIWNLQVTEELFSGNKTCLSLWNARIFPVCSSLSDSVTISLKMLNAIQNKSAFSLNNYKLLSIEEMLVYKDVEDMITYREQIFLEITLNAKQSDLETS
;
A
#
# COMPACT_ATOMS: atom_id res chain seq x y z
N MET A 1 1.11 -26.46 35.70
CA MET A 1 1.78 -25.14 35.80
C MET A 1 1.10 -24.25 34.78
N ALA A 2 0.38 -23.21 35.21
CA ALA A 2 -0.19 -22.24 34.28
C ALA A 2 0.97 -21.46 33.66
N ALA A 3 1.17 -21.61 32.35
CA ALA A 3 2.13 -20.79 31.61
C ALA A 3 1.71 -19.33 31.77
N ALA A 4 2.62 -18.48 32.25
CA ALA A 4 2.36 -17.05 32.34
C ALA A 4 2.14 -16.51 30.91
N VAL A 5 0.94 -16.01 30.63
CA VAL A 5 0.61 -15.38 29.34
C VAL A 5 1.49 -14.14 29.19
N ALA A 6 2.30 -14.10 28.12
CA ALA A 6 3.12 -12.93 27.81
C ALA A 6 2.22 -11.70 27.55
N PRO A 7 2.66 -10.47 27.90
CA PRO A 7 1.89 -9.27 27.56
C PRO A 7 1.55 -9.23 26.05
N LEU A 8 0.34 -8.79 25.69
CA LEU A 8 -0.18 -8.80 24.31
C LEU A 8 0.83 -8.30 23.25
N GLY A 9 1.52 -7.18 23.53
CA GLY A 9 2.54 -6.62 22.62
C GLY A 9 3.81 -7.47 22.46
N VAL A 10 4.18 -8.26 23.47
CA VAL A 10 5.32 -9.19 23.40
C VAL A 10 4.95 -10.39 22.53
N ALA A 11 3.78 -10.99 22.75
CA ALA A 11 3.29 -12.11 21.97
C ALA A 11 3.15 -11.75 20.48
N LEU A 12 2.62 -10.57 20.17
CA LEU A 12 2.50 -10.08 18.79
C LEU A 12 3.86 -9.92 18.11
N ARG A 13 4.84 -9.32 18.80
CA ARG A 13 6.21 -9.19 18.30
C ARG A 13 6.86 -10.55 18.07
N GLU A 14 6.77 -11.48 19.02
CA GLU A 14 7.33 -12.82 18.89
C GLU A 14 6.70 -13.60 17.73
N ALA A 15 5.37 -13.52 17.59
CA ALA A 15 4.63 -14.14 16.49
C ALA A 15 5.02 -13.54 15.13
N THR A 16 5.24 -12.23 15.05
CA THR A 16 5.74 -11.55 13.84
C THR A 16 7.16 -12.00 13.49
N GLN A 17 8.07 -12.01 14.47
CA GLN A 17 9.45 -12.44 14.25
C GLN A 17 9.55 -13.92 13.89
N ARG A 18 8.69 -14.80 14.44
CA ARG A 18 8.58 -16.21 14.02
C ARG A 18 8.25 -16.31 12.53
N LYS A 19 7.23 -15.60 12.06
CA LYS A 19 6.81 -15.62 10.65
C LYS A 19 7.90 -15.10 9.73
N LEU A 20 8.57 -14.00 10.10
CA LEU A 20 9.70 -13.44 9.35
C LEU A 20 10.88 -14.42 9.25
N ARG A 21 11.23 -15.11 10.35
CA ARG A 21 12.29 -16.15 10.35
C ARG A 21 11.90 -17.32 9.44
N ARG A 22 10.68 -17.85 9.59
CA ARG A 22 10.18 -18.94 8.74
C ARG A 22 10.21 -18.56 7.26
N PHE A 23 9.78 -17.34 6.92
CA PHE A 23 9.87 -16.85 5.53
C PHE A 23 11.32 -16.78 5.06
N SER A 24 12.22 -16.22 5.88
CA SER A 24 13.65 -16.14 5.57
C SER A 24 14.28 -17.51 5.32
N GLU A 25 13.82 -18.57 5.99
CA GLU A 25 14.30 -19.93 5.79
C GLU A 25 13.89 -20.52 4.44
N LEU A 26 12.76 -20.08 3.87
CA LEU A 26 12.25 -20.53 2.56
C LEU A 26 12.83 -19.75 1.37
N ARG A 27 13.35 -18.54 1.59
CA ARG A 27 13.92 -17.68 0.53
C ARG A 27 15.01 -18.43 -0.25
N GLY A 28 14.88 -18.46 -1.58
CA GLY A 28 15.84 -19.11 -2.47
C GLY A 28 15.83 -20.64 -2.45
N LYS A 29 14.85 -21.27 -1.78
CA LYS A 29 14.71 -22.73 -1.70
C LYS A 29 13.39 -23.18 -2.35
N PRO A 30 13.36 -24.38 -2.97
CA PRO A 30 12.10 -24.97 -3.41
C PRO A 30 11.21 -25.29 -2.22
N VAL A 31 9.93 -24.96 -2.31
CA VAL A 31 8.90 -25.30 -1.31
C VAL A 31 8.12 -26.53 -1.76
N ALA A 32 7.69 -27.35 -0.80
CA ALA A 32 6.82 -28.51 -1.07
C ALA A 32 5.35 -28.07 -1.26
N ALA A 33 4.56 -28.92 -1.92
CA ALA A 33 3.12 -28.69 -2.06
C ALA A 33 2.45 -28.58 -0.68
N GLY A 34 1.64 -27.53 -0.49
CA GLY A 34 0.96 -27.24 0.79
C GLY A 34 1.83 -26.63 1.88
N GLU A 35 3.15 -26.50 1.68
CA GLU A 35 4.04 -25.80 2.61
C GLU A 35 3.91 -24.27 2.48
N PHE A 36 3.63 -23.82 1.26
CA PHE A 36 3.50 -22.42 0.87
C PHE A 36 2.46 -22.27 -0.26
N TRP A 37 2.28 -21.06 -0.78
CA TRP A 37 1.38 -20.76 -1.88
C TRP A 37 1.76 -21.50 -3.17
N ASP A 38 0.78 -22.06 -3.88
CA ASP A 38 1.00 -22.60 -5.24
C ASP A 38 1.18 -21.46 -6.25
N ILE A 39 0.36 -20.41 -6.10
CA ILE A 39 0.35 -19.23 -6.96
C ILE A 39 0.35 -17.95 -6.13
N VAL A 40 1.19 -17.00 -6.50
CA VAL A 40 1.13 -15.61 -6.06
C VAL A 40 0.86 -14.73 -7.27
N ALA A 41 -0.31 -14.11 -7.33
CA ALA A 41 -0.75 -13.25 -8.42
C ALA A 41 -0.82 -11.79 -7.95
N ILE A 42 -0.23 -10.89 -8.72
CA ILE A 42 -0.22 -9.45 -8.46
C ILE A 42 -1.03 -8.75 -9.57
N THR A 43 -1.96 -7.87 -9.22
CA THR A 43 -2.68 -7.08 -10.25
C THR A 43 -1.88 -5.85 -10.67
N ALA A 44 -1.96 -5.46 -11.93
CA ALA A 44 -1.35 -4.27 -12.49
C ALA A 44 -2.39 -3.46 -13.28
N ALA A 45 -2.30 -2.14 -13.24
CA ALA A 45 -3.25 -1.22 -13.88
C ALA A 45 -3.03 -1.06 -15.40
N ASP A 46 -1.81 -1.30 -15.88
CA ASP A 46 -1.45 -1.17 -17.29
C ASP A 46 -0.26 -2.08 -17.66
N GLU A 47 -0.02 -2.27 -18.96
CA GLU A 47 1.05 -3.14 -19.49
C GLU A 47 2.46 -2.70 -19.05
N LYS A 48 2.68 -1.40 -18.82
CA LYS A 48 3.97 -0.90 -18.35
C LYS A 48 4.20 -1.28 -16.89
N GLN A 49 3.16 -1.20 -16.07
CA GLN A 49 3.18 -1.67 -14.70
C GLN A 49 3.33 -3.20 -14.64
N GLU A 50 2.67 -3.92 -15.55
CA GLU A 50 2.85 -5.38 -15.68
C GLU A 50 4.31 -5.75 -15.95
N LEU A 51 4.93 -5.11 -16.94
CA LEU A 51 6.34 -5.29 -17.28
C LEU A 51 7.25 -4.98 -16.08
N ALA A 52 6.98 -3.88 -15.38
CA ALA A 52 7.71 -3.47 -14.18
C ALA A 52 7.69 -4.52 -13.08
N TYR A 53 6.50 -5.05 -12.79
CA TYR A 53 6.32 -6.02 -11.73
C TYR A 53 6.98 -7.35 -12.09
N LYS A 54 6.87 -7.77 -13.36
CA LYS A 54 7.56 -8.96 -13.88
C LYS A 54 9.08 -8.84 -13.77
N GLN A 55 9.65 -7.68 -14.07
CA GLN A 55 11.08 -7.44 -13.93
C GLN A 55 11.51 -7.51 -12.46
N GLN A 56 10.80 -6.81 -11.56
CA GLN A 56 11.09 -6.84 -10.13
C GLN A 56 11.00 -8.26 -9.55
N LEU A 57 9.96 -9.03 -9.89
CA LEU A 57 9.84 -10.44 -9.49
C LEU A 57 11.01 -11.30 -10.00
N SER A 58 11.40 -11.12 -11.27
CA SER A 58 12.52 -11.84 -11.88
C SER A 58 13.83 -11.57 -11.16
N GLU A 59 14.11 -10.31 -10.83
CA GLU A 59 15.31 -9.91 -10.09
C GLU A 59 15.32 -10.46 -8.67
N LYS A 60 14.17 -10.41 -7.96
CA LYS A 60 14.02 -11.00 -6.63
C LYS A 60 14.29 -12.50 -6.63
N LEU A 61 13.78 -13.22 -7.62
CA LEU A 61 14.07 -14.65 -7.79
C LEU A 61 15.55 -14.92 -8.06
N LYS A 62 16.19 -14.13 -8.94
CA LYS A 62 17.65 -14.24 -9.21
C LYS A 62 18.48 -14.01 -7.95
N LYS A 63 18.08 -13.04 -7.13
CA LYS A 63 18.73 -12.72 -5.84
C LYS A 63 18.34 -13.65 -4.70
N LYS A 64 17.53 -14.68 -4.96
CA LYS A 64 17.05 -15.63 -3.95
C LYS A 64 16.24 -14.97 -2.83
N GLU A 65 15.56 -13.87 -3.13
CA GLU A 65 14.75 -13.13 -2.15
C GLU A 65 13.37 -13.73 -1.94
N LEU A 66 12.90 -14.58 -2.87
CA LEU A 66 11.60 -15.24 -2.84
C LEU A 66 11.76 -16.77 -2.81
N PRO A 67 10.79 -17.51 -2.22
CA PRO A 67 10.74 -18.97 -2.32
C PRO A 67 10.63 -19.46 -3.78
N LEU A 68 11.29 -20.57 -4.10
CA LEU A 68 11.27 -21.23 -5.40
C LEU A 68 10.16 -22.30 -5.46
N GLY A 69 9.72 -22.68 -6.65
CA GLY A 69 8.64 -23.67 -6.86
C GLY A 69 7.24 -23.05 -6.90
N VAL A 70 7.09 -21.81 -6.44
CA VAL A 70 5.86 -21.00 -6.52
C VAL A 70 5.72 -20.37 -7.91
N GLN A 71 4.49 -20.29 -8.41
CA GLN A 71 4.19 -19.58 -9.65
C GLN A 71 3.85 -18.11 -9.36
N TYR A 72 4.75 -17.19 -9.73
CA TYR A 72 4.52 -15.75 -9.59
C TYR A 72 3.98 -15.16 -10.88
N HIS A 73 2.78 -14.59 -10.83
CA HIS A 73 2.12 -13.96 -11.97
C HIS A 73 1.84 -12.49 -11.73
N VAL A 74 1.84 -11.74 -12.83
CA VAL A 74 1.30 -10.39 -12.87
C VAL A 74 0.16 -10.38 -13.87
N PHE A 75 -1.01 -9.94 -13.43
CA PHE A 75 -2.20 -9.83 -14.26
C PHE A 75 -2.57 -8.37 -14.46
N VAL A 76 -2.60 -7.97 -15.73
CA VAL A 76 -2.93 -6.61 -16.12
C VAL A 76 -4.44 -6.42 -16.28
N ASP A 77 -4.93 -5.29 -15.81
CA ASP A 77 -6.29 -4.84 -16.09
C ASP A 77 -6.45 -4.51 -17.59
N PRO A 78 -7.60 -4.83 -18.21
CA PRO A 78 -7.86 -4.48 -19.59
C PRO A 78 -7.81 -2.97 -19.81
N ALA A 79 -7.30 -2.55 -20.97
CA ALA A 79 -7.35 -1.15 -21.37
C ALA A 79 -8.81 -0.66 -21.45
N GLY A 80 -9.05 0.57 -20.99
CA GLY A 80 -10.37 1.19 -21.02
C GLY A 80 -10.72 1.90 -19.71
N ALA A 81 -11.99 1.81 -19.31
CA ALA A 81 -12.46 2.39 -18.07
C ALA A 81 -11.81 1.72 -16.85
N LYS A 82 -11.66 2.47 -15.77
CA LYS A 82 -11.17 1.92 -14.49
C LYS A 82 -12.18 0.91 -13.95
N ILE A 83 -11.73 -0.33 -13.75
CA ILE A 83 -12.60 -1.44 -13.33
C ILE A 83 -12.62 -1.73 -11.84
N GLY A 84 -11.75 -1.07 -11.05
CA GLY A 84 -11.66 -1.27 -9.60
C GLY A 84 -11.05 -2.62 -9.22
N ASN A 85 -10.72 -2.80 -7.94
CA ASN A 85 -10.06 -4.01 -7.45
C ASN A 85 -10.93 -5.28 -7.55
N GLY A 86 -12.25 -5.14 -7.49
CA GLY A 86 -13.20 -6.22 -7.79
C GLY A 86 -13.15 -6.59 -9.27
N GLY A 87 -13.09 -5.61 -10.18
CA GLY A 87 -12.88 -5.85 -11.60
C GLY A 87 -11.55 -6.52 -11.90
N SER A 88 -10.46 -6.06 -11.28
CA SER A 88 -9.14 -6.70 -11.37
C SER A 88 -9.16 -8.15 -10.86
N THR A 89 -9.97 -8.43 -9.83
CA THR A 89 -10.17 -9.81 -9.34
C THR A 89 -10.83 -10.69 -10.40
N LEU A 90 -11.89 -10.21 -11.05
CA LEU A 90 -12.55 -10.93 -12.14
C LEU A 90 -11.60 -11.17 -13.32
N CYS A 91 -10.76 -10.18 -13.66
CA CYS A 91 -9.73 -10.32 -14.68
C CYS A 91 -8.68 -11.37 -14.31
N ALA A 92 -8.21 -11.36 -13.06
CA ALA A 92 -7.27 -12.36 -12.54
C ALA A 92 -7.85 -13.78 -12.62
N LEU A 93 -9.12 -13.98 -12.24
CA LEU A 93 -9.81 -15.27 -12.38
C LEU A 93 -9.80 -15.78 -13.82
N ARG A 94 -10.10 -14.90 -14.79
CA ARG A 94 -10.07 -15.25 -16.22
C ARG A 94 -8.66 -15.60 -16.70
N CYS A 95 -7.64 -14.90 -16.20
CA CYS A 95 -6.25 -15.23 -16.53
C CYS A 95 -5.82 -16.58 -15.94
N LEU A 96 -6.20 -16.88 -14.69
CA LEU A 96 -5.96 -18.19 -14.07
C LEU A 96 -6.64 -19.32 -14.85
N GLU A 97 -7.89 -19.14 -15.26
CA GLU A 97 -8.61 -20.10 -16.12
C GLU A 97 -7.87 -20.34 -17.44
N LYS A 98 -7.43 -19.26 -18.10
CA LYS A 98 -6.72 -19.36 -19.38
C LYS A 98 -5.37 -20.08 -19.25
N LEU A 99 -4.65 -19.87 -18.14
CA LEU A 99 -3.32 -20.44 -17.93
C LEU A 99 -3.37 -21.90 -17.45
N TYR A 100 -4.34 -22.24 -16.60
CA TYR A 100 -4.35 -23.50 -15.88
C TYR A 100 -5.56 -24.40 -16.17
N GLY A 101 -6.61 -23.88 -16.82
CA GLY A 101 -7.89 -24.58 -17.00
C GLY A 101 -8.42 -25.09 -15.66
N ASP A 102 -8.96 -26.30 -15.61
CA ASP A 102 -9.48 -26.86 -14.36
C ASP A 102 -8.41 -27.20 -13.30
N LYS A 103 -7.11 -27.07 -13.59
CA LYS A 103 -6.06 -27.37 -12.60
C LYS A 103 -6.00 -26.34 -11.48
N TRP A 104 -6.38 -25.08 -11.70
CA TRP A 104 -6.34 -24.10 -10.61
C TRP A 104 -7.37 -24.38 -9.52
N ASN A 105 -8.34 -25.27 -9.79
CA ASN A 105 -9.30 -25.78 -8.81
C ASN A 105 -8.64 -26.51 -7.62
N SER A 106 -7.37 -26.92 -7.75
CA SER A 106 -6.60 -27.57 -6.69
C SER A 106 -5.53 -26.68 -6.05
N PHE A 107 -5.45 -25.39 -6.42
CA PHE A 107 -4.39 -24.50 -5.94
C PHE A 107 -4.84 -23.61 -4.77
N THR A 108 -3.88 -23.31 -3.90
CA THR A 108 -3.91 -22.20 -2.96
C THR A 108 -3.30 -20.97 -3.61
N ILE A 109 -4.11 -19.93 -3.79
CA ILE A 109 -3.74 -18.75 -4.58
C ILE A 109 -3.77 -17.52 -3.69
N LEU A 110 -2.67 -16.77 -3.65
CA LEU A 110 -2.63 -15.42 -3.08
C LEU A 110 -2.79 -14.39 -4.21
N LEU A 111 -3.86 -13.61 -4.18
CA LEU A 111 -4.11 -12.50 -5.11
C LEU A 111 -3.93 -11.16 -4.39
N ILE A 112 -2.94 -10.38 -4.83
CA ILE A 112 -2.59 -9.09 -4.24
C ILE A 112 -3.00 -7.97 -5.18
N HIS A 113 -3.94 -7.14 -4.74
CA HIS A 113 -4.34 -5.94 -5.47
C HIS A 113 -3.24 -4.89 -5.40
N SER A 114 -2.56 -4.67 -6.53
CA SER A 114 -1.47 -3.69 -6.64
C SER A 114 -1.67 -2.70 -7.79
N GLY A 115 -2.70 -2.91 -8.62
CA GLY A 115 -3.09 -2.05 -9.73
C GLY A 115 -3.76 -0.77 -9.24
N GLY A 116 -3.07 0.36 -9.37
CA GLY A 116 -3.60 1.68 -9.05
C GLY A 116 -2.58 2.81 -9.23
N TYR A 117 -3.06 4.05 -9.23
CA TYR A 117 -2.23 5.23 -9.45
C TYR A 117 -1.43 5.69 -8.24
N SER A 118 -1.73 5.20 -7.03
CA SER A 118 -1.08 5.62 -5.77
C SER A 118 -1.03 7.13 -5.54
N GLN A 119 -2.06 7.87 -5.95
CA GLN A 119 -2.11 9.34 -5.86
C GLN A 119 -1.96 9.92 -4.45
N ARG A 120 -2.11 9.10 -3.41
CA ARG A 120 -1.90 9.49 -2.01
C ARG A 120 -0.50 9.14 -1.47
N LEU A 121 0.24 8.28 -2.16
CA LEU A 121 1.62 7.90 -1.86
C LEU A 121 2.43 7.85 -3.18
N PRO A 122 2.78 9.02 -3.77
CA PRO A 122 3.21 9.08 -5.17
C PRO A 122 4.58 8.44 -5.46
N ASN A 123 5.42 8.23 -4.45
CA ASN A 123 6.67 7.49 -4.59
C ASN A 123 6.44 6.01 -4.93
N ALA A 124 5.23 5.49 -4.66
CA ALA A 124 4.81 4.15 -5.04
C ALA A 124 4.05 4.08 -6.38
N SER A 125 3.86 5.21 -7.09
CA SER A 125 3.06 5.25 -8.33
C SER A 125 3.76 4.59 -9.52
N ALA A 126 5.06 4.81 -9.69
CA ALA A 126 5.79 4.34 -10.86
C ALA A 126 6.13 2.84 -10.79
N LEU A 127 6.65 2.39 -9.65
CA LEU A 127 7.15 1.01 -9.45
C LEU A 127 6.18 0.11 -8.69
N GLY A 128 5.07 0.65 -8.19
CA GLY A 128 3.99 -0.10 -7.55
C GLY A 128 4.08 -0.17 -6.03
N LYS A 129 2.91 -0.09 -5.37
CA LYS A 129 2.81 -0.16 -3.90
C LYS A 129 3.35 -1.45 -3.30
N ILE A 130 3.15 -2.57 -3.97
CA ILE A 130 3.63 -3.87 -3.48
C ILE A 130 5.16 -3.97 -3.43
N PHE A 131 5.87 -3.07 -4.12
CA PHE A 131 7.32 -2.95 -4.10
C PHE A 131 7.81 -1.74 -3.28
N THR A 132 6.95 -1.19 -2.40
CA THR A 132 7.35 -0.15 -1.43
C THR A 132 8.37 -0.74 -0.45
N ALA A 133 9.46 -0.02 -0.22
CA ALA A 133 10.53 -0.43 0.67
C ALA A 133 10.09 -0.38 2.14
N LEU A 134 10.59 -1.33 2.92
CA LEU A 134 10.39 -1.37 4.36
C LEU A 134 11.74 -1.19 5.06
N PRO A 135 11.79 -0.47 6.19
CA PRO A 135 13.05 -0.18 6.88
C PRO A 135 13.55 -1.37 7.72
N PHE A 136 13.63 -2.56 7.15
CA PHE A 136 14.23 -3.76 7.75
C PHE A 136 14.51 -4.84 6.69
N GLY A 137 15.21 -5.90 7.08
CA GLY A 137 15.56 -7.02 6.22
C GLY A 137 16.95 -6.90 5.60
N ASN A 138 17.50 -8.04 5.14
CA ASN A 138 18.77 -8.08 4.41
C ASN A 138 18.69 -9.07 3.22
N PRO A 139 18.76 -8.59 1.95
CA PRO A 139 18.46 -7.21 1.51
C PRO A 139 17.13 -6.69 2.07
N ILE A 140 16.90 -5.38 2.01
CA ILE A 140 15.66 -4.78 2.56
C ILE A 140 14.41 -5.49 2.02
N TYR A 141 13.44 -5.67 2.90
CA TYR A 141 12.15 -6.23 2.49
C TYR A 141 11.35 -5.14 1.77
N GLN A 142 10.53 -5.56 0.82
CA GLN A 142 9.46 -4.74 0.30
C GLN A 142 8.12 -5.30 0.79
N MET A 143 7.04 -4.58 0.51
CA MET A 143 5.71 -5.00 0.95
C MET A 143 5.35 -6.43 0.47
N LEU A 144 5.84 -6.85 -0.70
CA LEU A 144 5.69 -8.22 -1.20
C LEU A 144 6.21 -9.27 -0.20
N GLU A 145 7.48 -9.17 0.22
CA GLU A 145 8.06 -10.10 1.19
C GLU A 145 7.32 -10.08 2.51
N LEU A 146 6.90 -8.89 2.97
CA LEU A 146 6.15 -8.78 4.22
C LEU A 146 4.80 -9.48 4.12
N LYS A 147 4.04 -9.29 3.04
CA LYS A 147 2.76 -9.99 2.80
C LYS A 147 2.96 -11.50 2.78
N LEU A 148 3.96 -11.97 2.03
CA LEU A 148 4.30 -13.39 1.96
C LEU A 148 4.70 -13.97 3.33
N ALA A 149 5.44 -13.20 4.12
CA ALA A 149 5.84 -13.61 5.47
C ALA A 149 4.65 -13.62 6.43
N MET A 150 3.81 -12.58 6.45
CA MET A 150 2.67 -12.52 7.36
C MET A 150 1.63 -13.59 7.07
N TYR A 151 1.53 -14.06 5.83
CA TYR A 151 0.57 -15.08 5.42
C TYR A 151 1.14 -16.50 5.34
N ILE A 152 2.35 -16.71 5.87
CA ILE A 152 3.06 -17.99 5.77
C ILE A 152 2.36 -19.16 6.47
N ASP A 153 1.47 -18.88 7.42
CA ASP A 153 0.75 -19.90 8.19
C ASP A 153 -0.55 -20.36 7.50
N PHE A 154 -0.97 -19.73 6.40
CA PHE A 154 -2.28 -19.99 5.80
C PHE A 154 -2.35 -21.23 4.90
N PRO A 155 -1.38 -21.46 3.98
CA PRO A 155 -1.52 -22.54 3.00
C PRO A 155 -1.71 -23.94 3.61
N SER A 156 -1.07 -24.23 4.75
CA SER A 156 -1.17 -25.53 5.43
C SER A 156 -2.54 -25.81 6.06
N HIS A 157 -3.40 -24.79 6.17
CA HIS A 157 -4.73 -24.86 6.79
C HIS A 157 -5.82 -24.27 5.87
N MET A 158 -5.54 -24.22 4.56
CA MET A 158 -6.40 -23.64 3.55
C MET A 158 -6.83 -24.71 2.54
N ASN A 159 -8.14 -24.77 2.27
CA ASN A 159 -8.63 -25.52 1.11
C ASN A 159 -8.26 -24.77 -0.19
N PRO A 160 -8.21 -25.46 -1.35
CA PRO A 160 -8.04 -24.78 -2.64
C PRO A 160 -9.03 -23.64 -2.84
N GLY A 161 -8.50 -22.49 -3.26
CA GLY A 161 -9.24 -21.24 -3.35
C GLY A 161 -8.29 -20.05 -3.40
N ILE A 162 -8.85 -18.85 -3.24
CA ILE A 162 -8.13 -17.60 -3.48
C ILE A 162 -8.22 -16.71 -2.24
N LEU A 163 -7.06 -16.36 -1.69
CA LEU A 163 -6.93 -15.30 -0.69
C LEU A 163 -6.68 -13.97 -1.40
N VAL A 164 -7.52 -12.98 -1.12
CA VAL A 164 -7.47 -11.64 -1.71
C VAL A 164 -7.05 -10.65 -0.63
N THR A 165 -6.06 -9.81 -0.95
CA THR A 165 -5.49 -8.79 -0.06
C THR A 165 -5.06 -7.56 -0.86
N CYS A 166 -4.77 -6.45 -0.20
CA CYS A 166 -4.19 -5.27 -0.83
C CYS A 166 -2.70 -5.09 -0.49
N ALA A 167 -2.09 -4.06 -1.07
CA ALA A 167 -0.65 -3.83 -1.05
C ALA A 167 -0.22 -2.66 -0.16
N ASP A 168 -1.15 -2.05 0.58
CA ASP A 168 -0.90 -0.86 1.41
C ASP A 168 -1.30 -1.03 2.88
N ASP A 169 -1.58 -2.26 3.32
CA ASP A 169 -1.83 -2.62 4.70
C ASP A 169 -0.81 -3.64 5.25
N ILE A 170 -0.64 -3.64 6.57
CA ILE A 170 0.18 -4.60 7.31
C ILE A 170 -0.68 -5.19 8.42
N GLU A 171 -0.87 -6.51 8.34
CA GLU A 171 -1.61 -7.30 9.30
C GLU A 171 -0.66 -8.08 10.19
N LEU A 172 -0.52 -7.63 11.44
CA LEU A 172 0.20 -8.36 12.45
C LEU A 172 -0.80 -9.10 13.33
N TYR A 173 -0.56 -10.37 13.60
CA TYR A 173 -1.42 -11.16 14.47
C TYR A 173 -0.65 -12.17 15.29
N SER A 174 -1.17 -12.44 16.47
CA SER A 174 -0.78 -13.53 17.36
C SER A 174 -2.01 -14.40 17.64
N ILE A 175 -1.78 -15.71 17.65
CA ILE A 175 -2.78 -16.72 18.00
C ILE A 175 -2.15 -17.71 18.98
N GLY A 176 -2.95 -18.46 19.73
CA GLY A 176 -2.42 -19.46 20.66
C GLY A 176 -1.55 -20.51 19.96
N GLU A 177 -0.58 -21.09 20.68
CA GLU A 177 0.39 -22.04 20.10
C GLU A 177 -0.25 -23.27 19.40
N CYS A 178 -1.46 -23.65 19.83
CA CYS A 178 -2.22 -24.77 19.29
C CYS A 178 -3.39 -24.33 18.38
N GLU A 179 -3.49 -23.04 18.06
CA GLU A 179 -4.54 -22.47 17.22
C GLU A 179 -4.04 -22.26 15.79
N PHE A 180 -4.97 -22.34 14.84
CA PHE A 180 -4.68 -22.18 13.41
C PHE A 180 -5.79 -21.36 12.76
N ILE A 181 -5.40 -20.44 11.89
CA ILE A 181 -6.33 -19.74 10.99
C ILE A 181 -6.69 -20.73 9.88
N ARG A 182 -7.99 -21.05 9.76
CA ARG A 182 -8.49 -22.04 8.80
C ARG A 182 -9.32 -21.38 7.72
N PHE A 183 -9.01 -21.72 6.47
CA PHE A 183 -9.80 -21.35 5.29
C PHE A 183 -10.46 -22.61 4.72
N ASP A 184 -11.28 -23.26 5.54
CA ASP A 184 -11.89 -24.57 5.25
C ASP A 184 -13.42 -24.53 5.07
N LYS A 185 -14.02 -23.35 5.26
CA LYS A 185 -15.47 -23.14 5.14
C LYS A 185 -15.90 -22.78 3.71
N PRO A 186 -17.12 -23.18 3.30
CA PRO A 186 -17.66 -22.79 2.01
C PRO A 186 -18.01 -21.29 1.97
N GLY A 187 -18.02 -20.73 0.77
CA GLY A 187 -18.27 -19.31 0.53
C GLY A 187 -17.01 -18.46 0.73
N PHE A 188 -17.14 -17.41 1.53
CA PHE A 188 -16.04 -16.49 1.83
C PHE A 188 -15.65 -16.59 3.30
N THR A 189 -14.37 -16.37 3.59
CA THR A 189 -13.85 -16.27 4.96
C THR A 189 -12.95 -15.04 5.07
N ALA A 190 -13.35 -14.05 5.86
CA ALA A 190 -12.57 -12.83 6.05
C ALA A 190 -11.82 -12.82 7.39
N LEU A 191 -10.74 -12.05 7.47
CA LEU A 191 -10.10 -11.74 8.76
C LEU A 191 -10.69 -10.45 9.34
N ALA A 192 -10.87 -10.45 10.66
CA ALA A 192 -11.42 -9.33 11.41
C ALA A 192 -10.47 -8.88 12.51
N HIS A 193 -10.25 -7.57 12.60
CA HIS A 193 -9.31 -6.94 13.53
C HIS A 193 -10.06 -5.93 14.43
N PRO A 194 -9.81 -5.89 15.75
CA PRO A 194 -10.35 -4.85 16.60
C PRO A 194 -9.73 -3.49 16.23
N SER A 195 -10.60 -2.52 15.94
CA SER A 195 -10.22 -1.20 15.43
C SER A 195 -11.07 -0.10 16.07
N SER A 196 -10.54 1.13 16.09
CA SER A 196 -11.32 2.29 16.52
C SER A 196 -12.47 2.57 15.55
N LEU A 197 -13.50 3.26 16.03
CA LEU A 197 -14.63 3.68 15.19
C LEU A 197 -14.17 4.56 14.02
N THR A 198 -13.15 5.39 14.22
CA THR A 198 -12.55 6.23 13.16
C THR A 198 -11.97 5.38 12.03
N VAL A 199 -11.20 4.32 12.35
CA VAL A 199 -10.68 3.38 11.34
C VAL A 199 -11.83 2.68 10.61
N GLY A 200 -12.89 2.33 11.33
CA GLY A 200 -14.12 1.78 10.73
C GLY A 200 -14.74 2.67 9.66
N THR A 201 -14.55 4.00 9.69
CA THR A 201 -15.12 4.89 8.66
C THR A 201 -14.42 4.81 7.32
N THR A 202 -13.19 4.29 7.29
CA THR A 202 -12.37 4.17 6.09
C THR A 202 -12.23 2.72 5.60
N HIS A 203 -12.69 1.74 6.39
CA HIS A 203 -12.63 0.31 6.12
C HIS A 203 -14.02 -0.34 6.14
N GLY A 204 -14.09 -1.62 5.80
CA GLY A 204 -15.24 -2.45 6.04
C GLY A 204 -15.39 -2.81 7.51
N VAL A 205 -16.64 -2.95 7.96
CA VAL A 205 -16.99 -3.31 9.35
C VAL A 205 -17.92 -4.52 9.34
N PHE A 206 -17.61 -5.52 10.16
CA PHE A 206 -18.42 -6.73 10.30
C PHE A 206 -19.48 -6.56 11.40
N VAL A 207 -20.73 -6.84 11.05
CA VAL A 207 -21.81 -7.13 12.00
C VAL A 207 -21.81 -8.64 12.22
N LEU A 208 -21.31 -9.09 13.37
CA LEU A 208 -21.19 -10.52 13.68
C LEU A 208 -22.47 -11.03 14.34
N GLU A 209 -22.81 -12.28 14.08
CA GLU A 209 -23.88 -12.96 14.82
C GLU A 209 -23.53 -13.06 16.32
N PRO A 210 -24.51 -13.03 17.24
CA PRO A 210 -24.28 -13.13 18.68
C PRO A 210 -23.47 -14.38 19.06
N PHE A 211 -22.65 -14.27 20.11
CA PHE A 211 -21.83 -15.39 20.59
C PHE A 211 -21.94 -15.54 22.09
N ASN A 212 -22.20 -16.80 22.48
CA ASN A 212 -22.47 -17.19 23.85
C ASN A 212 -21.19 -17.64 24.58
N GLY A 213 -20.00 -17.44 24.01
CA GLY A 213 -18.75 -17.76 24.70
C GLY A 213 -18.43 -16.71 25.75
N LEU A 214 -18.13 -17.17 26.96
CA LEU A 214 -17.85 -16.32 28.12
C LEU A 214 -16.36 -15.99 28.29
N GLU A 215 -15.49 -16.64 27.51
CA GLU A 215 -14.03 -16.51 27.62
C GLU A 215 -13.43 -15.79 26.42
N TYR A 216 -12.53 -14.85 26.72
CA TYR A 216 -11.71 -14.17 25.71
C TYR A 216 -10.77 -15.18 25.02
N ARG A 217 -10.67 -15.09 23.69
CA ARG A 217 -9.76 -15.89 22.87
C ARG A 217 -9.03 -15.01 21.88
N ASP A 218 -7.78 -15.31 21.58
CA ASP A 218 -7.02 -14.57 20.57
C ASP A 218 -7.60 -14.81 19.16
N LEU A 219 -8.19 -15.99 18.92
CA LEU A 219 -8.86 -16.36 17.68
C LEU A 219 -10.29 -16.86 17.91
N GLU A 220 -11.26 -16.33 17.16
CA GLU A 220 -12.64 -16.82 17.13
C GLU A 220 -13.13 -17.05 15.70
N ASN A 221 -13.84 -18.16 15.47
CA ASN A 221 -14.54 -18.40 14.21
C ASN A 221 -16.01 -17.99 14.38
N ARG A 222 -16.44 -16.99 13.61
CA ARG A 222 -17.75 -16.35 13.72
C ARG A 222 -18.45 -16.33 12.36
N SER A 223 -19.77 -16.22 12.39
CA SER A 223 -20.58 -15.94 11.20
C SER A 223 -20.88 -14.46 11.12
N CYS A 224 -20.79 -13.89 9.93
CA CYS A 224 -21.15 -12.51 9.68
C CYS A 224 -22.63 -12.40 9.32
N HIS A 225 -23.37 -11.59 10.07
CA HIS A 225 -24.74 -11.23 9.72
C HIS A 225 -24.77 -10.30 8.51
N ARG A 226 -23.91 -9.27 8.52
CA ARG A 226 -23.84 -8.22 7.50
C ARG A 226 -22.46 -7.57 7.48
N PHE A 227 -22.00 -7.23 6.29
CA PHE A 227 -20.81 -6.40 6.11
C PHE A 227 -21.22 -4.96 5.74
N LEU A 228 -20.58 -3.97 6.35
CA LEU A 228 -20.80 -2.55 6.09
C LEU A 228 -19.53 -1.98 5.46
N HIS A 229 -19.57 -1.44 4.24
CA HIS A 229 -18.38 -0.88 3.62
C HIS A 229 -18.26 0.63 3.86
N LYS A 230 -17.20 1.04 4.58
CA LYS A 230 -16.91 2.44 4.93
C LYS A 230 -18.12 3.16 5.56
N PRO A 231 -18.76 2.58 6.59
CA PRO A 231 -19.95 3.17 7.21
C PRO A 231 -19.59 4.43 7.99
N SER A 232 -20.58 5.29 8.23
CA SER A 232 -20.46 6.32 9.26
C SER A 232 -20.54 5.69 10.65
N ILE A 233 -20.06 6.40 11.68
CA ILE A 233 -20.12 5.94 13.07
C ILE A 233 -21.59 5.68 13.48
N GLU A 234 -22.51 6.53 13.06
CA GLU A 234 -23.95 6.37 13.33
C GLU A 234 -24.49 5.07 12.74
N LYS A 235 -24.07 4.71 11.52
CA LYS A 235 -24.43 3.43 10.90
C LYS A 235 -23.85 2.24 11.66
N MET A 236 -22.63 2.35 12.19
CA MET A 236 -22.04 1.27 13.00
C MET A 236 -22.90 0.99 14.25
N HIS A 237 -23.36 2.05 14.94
CA HIS A 237 -24.28 1.90 16.06
C HIS A 237 -25.66 1.38 15.63
N GLN A 238 -26.23 1.92 14.54
CA GLN A 238 -27.55 1.54 14.05
C GLN A 238 -27.65 0.04 13.72
N PHE A 239 -26.55 -0.55 13.24
CA PHE A 239 -26.48 -1.96 12.85
C PHE A 239 -25.81 -2.84 13.91
N ASP A 240 -25.68 -2.37 15.16
CA ASP A 240 -25.11 -3.13 16.27
C ASP A 240 -23.71 -3.70 15.98
N ALA A 241 -22.91 -2.98 15.21
CA ALA A 241 -21.53 -3.36 14.87
C ALA A 241 -20.51 -2.99 15.96
N VAL A 242 -20.93 -2.17 16.93
CA VAL A 242 -20.07 -1.58 17.96
C VAL A 242 -20.02 -2.47 19.19
N TYR A 243 -18.81 -2.79 19.62
CA TYR A 243 -18.52 -3.59 20.80
C TYR A 243 -18.00 -2.69 21.92
N ARG A 244 -18.28 -3.09 23.15
CA ARG A 244 -17.69 -2.47 24.35
C ARG A 244 -16.80 -3.51 25.02
N PRO A 245 -15.57 -3.17 25.42
CA PRO A 245 -14.80 -4.05 26.27
C PRO A 245 -15.66 -4.31 27.52
N GLY A 246 -16.02 -5.58 27.77
CA GLY A 246 -16.79 -5.95 28.95
C GLY A 246 -16.03 -5.60 30.24
N ASN A 247 -16.61 -5.89 31.41
CA ASN A 247 -15.93 -5.84 32.72
C ASN A 247 -14.78 -6.89 32.85
N ILE A 248 -14.07 -7.18 31.76
CA ILE A 248 -12.79 -7.86 31.77
C ILE A 248 -11.80 -6.82 32.30
N SER A 249 -11.30 -7.07 33.51
CA SER A 249 -10.46 -6.13 34.24
C SER A 249 -9.40 -5.49 33.36
N GLN A 250 -9.37 -4.15 33.36
CA GLN A 250 -8.29 -3.35 32.74
C GLN A 250 -6.88 -3.81 33.15
N GLN A 251 -6.75 -4.63 34.21
CA GLN A 251 -5.50 -5.24 34.66
C GLN A 251 -4.89 -6.24 33.66
N ASP A 252 -5.68 -6.91 32.82
CA ASP A 252 -5.14 -7.84 31.80
C ASP A 252 -4.68 -7.13 30.52
N PHE A 253 -5.28 -5.96 30.22
CA PHE A 253 -4.87 -5.11 29.10
C PHE A 253 -3.72 -4.14 29.46
N ALA A 254 -3.56 -3.77 30.74
CA ALA A 254 -2.63 -2.72 31.18
C ALA A 254 -1.26 -3.20 31.70
N ARG A 255 -0.96 -4.51 31.66
CA ARG A 255 0.31 -5.02 32.22
C ARG A 255 1.54 -4.88 31.32
N GLY A 256 1.40 -4.32 30.13
CA GLY A 256 2.51 -3.91 29.26
C GLY A 256 2.61 -2.39 29.22
N GLY A 257 3.75 -1.82 29.64
CA GLY A 257 4.02 -0.38 29.72
C GLY A 257 4.16 0.34 28.36
N THR A 258 3.26 0.09 27.42
CA THR A 258 3.19 0.71 26.09
C THR A 258 1.73 1.08 25.79
N PRO A 259 1.44 2.22 25.15
CA PRO A 259 0.08 2.68 24.87
C PRO A 259 -0.58 1.90 23.72
N SER A 260 -0.42 0.58 23.70
CA SER A 260 -1.00 -0.30 22.69
C SER A 260 -2.40 -0.70 23.15
N LEU A 261 -3.39 0.01 22.58
CA LEU A 261 -4.82 -0.12 22.86
C LEU A 261 -5.21 0.38 24.27
N LYS A 262 -5.21 1.69 24.48
CA LYS A 262 -6.46 2.26 25.02
C LYS A 262 -7.49 1.96 23.94
N LEU A 263 -8.09 0.77 23.99
CA LEU A 263 -9.31 0.55 23.25
C LEU A 263 -10.22 1.69 23.73
N ASP A 264 -10.71 2.50 22.79
CA ASP A 264 -11.73 3.47 23.13
C ASP A 264 -12.84 2.72 23.88
N SER A 265 -13.71 3.45 24.59
CA SER A 265 -14.86 2.82 25.28
C SER A 265 -15.69 1.91 24.35
N GLU A 266 -15.51 2.06 23.04
CA GLU A 266 -16.13 1.33 21.95
C GLU A 266 -15.13 0.97 20.86
N TYR A 267 -15.33 -0.16 20.19
CA TYR A 267 -14.53 -0.62 19.06
C TYR A 267 -15.39 -1.37 18.04
N VAL A 268 -14.85 -1.59 16.84
CA VAL A 268 -15.48 -2.37 15.76
C VAL A 268 -14.50 -3.42 15.23
N TYR A 269 -15.02 -4.45 14.56
CA TYR A 269 -14.19 -5.39 13.81
C TYR A 269 -14.10 -4.98 12.34
N THR A 270 -12.89 -4.62 11.89
CA THR A 270 -12.64 -4.21 10.51
C THR A 270 -12.01 -5.30 9.66
N ASP A 271 -12.21 -5.25 8.35
CA ASP A 271 -11.59 -6.14 7.37
C ASP A 271 -10.13 -5.78 7.07
N SER A 272 -9.42 -6.75 6.49
CA SER A 272 -8.06 -6.62 5.96
C SER A 272 -7.88 -7.45 4.69
N LEU A 273 -8.38 -8.69 4.73
CA LEU A 273 -8.29 -9.64 3.62
C LEU A 273 -9.45 -10.64 3.68
N PHE A 274 -9.69 -11.33 2.57
CA PHE A 274 -10.67 -12.40 2.52
C PHE A 274 -10.27 -13.55 1.59
N TYR A 275 -10.64 -14.75 1.99
CA TYR A 275 -10.62 -15.96 1.19
C TYR A 275 -11.95 -16.14 0.47
N MET A 276 -11.92 -16.60 -0.78
CA MET A 276 -13.06 -17.16 -1.50
C MET A 276 -12.78 -18.62 -1.85
N ASP A 277 -13.74 -19.48 -1.55
CA ASP A 277 -13.67 -20.87 -1.98
C ASP A 277 -13.73 -20.97 -3.51
N HIS A 278 -13.20 -22.09 -4.02
CA HIS A 278 -13.14 -22.32 -5.46
C HIS A 278 -14.52 -22.22 -6.15
N LYS A 279 -15.57 -22.70 -5.49
CA LYS A 279 -16.94 -22.67 -6.02
C LYS A 279 -17.43 -21.22 -6.21
N SER A 280 -17.15 -20.34 -5.24
CA SER A 280 -17.52 -18.93 -5.32
C SER A 280 -16.68 -18.20 -6.37
N ALA A 281 -15.39 -18.50 -6.46
CA ALA A 281 -14.52 -17.98 -7.51
C ALA A 281 -15.01 -18.35 -8.92
N LYS A 282 -15.39 -19.61 -9.17
CA LYS A 282 -15.97 -20.04 -10.46
C LYS A 282 -17.30 -19.36 -10.77
N LYS A 283 -18.16 -19.07 -9.77
CA LYS A 283 -19.39 -18.27 -9.99
C LYS A 283 -19.07 -16.87 -10.51
N LEU A 284 -18.10 -16.20 -9.88
CA LEU A 284 -17.65 -14.86 -10.30
C LEU A 284 -17.02 -14.88 -11.69
N LEU A 285 -16.20 -15.89 -12.00
CA LEU A 285 -15.62 -16.09 -13.33
C LEU A 285 -16.71 -16.27 -14.39
N ALA A 286 -17.65 -17.19 -14.19
CA ALA A 286 -18.73 -17.45 -15.15
C ALA A 286 -19.62 -16.21 -15.36
N PHE A 287 -19.83 -15.42 -14.29
CA PHE A 287 -20.48 -14.12 -14.41
C PHE A 287 -19.68 -13.16 -15.30
N PHE A 288 -18.37 -13.05 -15.06
CA PHE A 288 -17.49 -12.17 -15.83
C PHE A 288 -17.43 -12.56 -17.31
N GLU A 289 -17.31 -13.84 -17.62
CA GLU A 289 -17.33 -14.36 -18.99
C GLU A 289 -18.66 -14.06 -19.71
N LYS A 290 -19.79 -14.09 -18.98
CA LYS A 290 -21.10 -13.77 -19.53
C LYS A 290 -21.27 -12.27 -19.84
N ILE A 291 -20.68 -11.39 -19.05
CA ILE A 291 -20.77 -9.94 -19.29
C ILE A 291 -19.72 -9.45 -20.29
N GLY A 292 -18.59 -10.16 -20.42
CA GLY A 292 -17.51 -9.81 -21.33
C GLY A 292 -16.64 -8.67 -20.79
N THR A 293 -16.94 -7.44 -21.20
CA THR A 293 -16.14 -6.25 -20.85
C THR A 293 -16.80 -5.48 -19.72
N LEU A 294 -16.01 -5.12 -18.71
CA LEU A 294 -16.46 -4.30 -17.58
C LEU A 294 -16.09 -2.83 -17.84
N ASN A 295 -17.09 -1.95 -17.82
CA ASN A 295 -16.92 -0.51 -18.08
C ASN A 295 -17.13 0.35 -16.83
N CYS A 296 -17.15 -0.25 -15.64
CA CYS A 296 -17.41 0.45 -14.39
C CYS A 296 -16.54 -0.09 -13.24
N GLU A 297 -16.35 0.73 -12.21
CA GLU A 297 -15.52 0.39 -11.06
C GLU A 297 -16.29 -0.53 -10.10
N ILE A 298 -15.79 -1.75 -9.90
CA ILE A 298 -16.29 -2.73 -8.93
C ILE A 298 -15.28 -2.84 -7.79
N ASP A 299 -15.74 -2.71 -6.55
CA ASP A 299 -14.93 -2.84 -5.34
C ASP A 299 -15.07 -4.26 -4.78
N ALA A 300 -13.99 -5.00 -4.59
CA ALA A 300 -14.05 -6.38 -4.10
C ALA A 300 -14.69 -6.46 -2.69
N TYR A 301 -14.40 -5.51 -1.82
CA TYR A 301 -14.95 -5.48 -0.47
C TYR A 301 -16.37 -4.90 -0.50
N GLY A 302 -16.55 -3.77 -1.19
CA GLY A 302 -17.81 -3.07 -1.31
C GLY A 302 -18.88 -3.82 -2.11
N ASP A 303 -18.50 -4.62 -3.11
CA ASP A 303 -19.45 -5.29 -4.01
C ASP A 303 -19.49 -6.80 -3.86
N PHE A 304 -18.41 -7.46 -3.40
CA PHE A 304 -18.48 -8.89 -3.06
C PHE A 304 -18.92 -9.10 -1.62
N LEU A 305 -18.22 -8.53 -0.63
CA LEU A 305 -18.52 -8.83 0.78
C LEU A 305 -19.89 -8.27 1.24
N GLN A 306 -20.29 -7.07 0.79
CA GLN A 306 -21.64 -6.53 1.12
C GLN A 306 -22.80 -7.35 0.54
N ALA A 307 -22.55 -8.18 -0.48
CA ALA A 307 -23.56 -9.08 -1.04
C ALA A 307 -23.76 -10.38 -0.23
N LEU A 308 -22.94 -10.61 0.79
CA LEU A 308 -22.90 -11.83 1.57
C LEU A 308 -23.52 -11.66 2.96
N GLY A 309 -23.87 -12.80 3.56
CA GLY A 309 -24.50 -12.85 4.88
C GLY A 309 -26.04 -12.74 4.83
N PRO A 310 -26.74 -13.24 5.85
CA PRO A 310 -28.20 -13.26 5.88
C PRO A 310 -28.82 -11.86 5.91
N GLY A 311 -28.10 -10.88 6.45
CA GLY A 311 -28.51 -9.48 6.49
C GLY A 311 -28.22 -8.70 5.22
N ALA A 312 -27.65 -9.27 4.15
CA ALA A 312 -27.27 -8.51 2.95
C ALA A 312 -28.48 -7.85 2.24
N THR A 313 -28.34 -6.59 1.84
CA THR A 313 -29.38 -5.82 1.13
C THR A 313 -28.84 -5.21 -0.15
N VAL A 314 -29.65 -5.16 -1.20
CA VAL A 314 -29.29 -4.57 -2.51
C VAL A 314 -29.06 -3.05 -2.46
N GLU A 315 -29.41 -2.38 -1.36
CA GLU A 315 -29.39 -0.92 -1.27
C GLU A 315 -27.99 -0.30 -1.47
N TYR A 316 -26.93 -1.00 -1.08
CA TYR A 316 -25.55 -0.49 -1.23
C TYR A 316 -25.18 -0.25 -2.70
N THR A 317 -25.81 -0.95 -3.65
CA THR A 317 -25.45 -0.85 -5.07
C THR A 317 -25.71 0.55 -5.65
N ARG A 318 -26.54 1.35 -4.98
CA ARG A 318 -26.85 2.74 -5.32
C ARG A 318 -25.88 3.74 -4.67
N ASN A 319 -25.02 3.31 -3.76
CA ASN A 319 -24.03 4.18 -3.14
C ASN A 319 -22.81 4.34 -4.05
N THR A 320 -22.66 5.53 -4.62
CA THR A 320 -21.58 5.89 -5.55
C THR A 320 -20.43 6.66 -4.87
N SER A 321 -20.50 6.92 -3.56
CA SER A 321 -19.53 7.77 -2.84
C SER A 321 -18.07 7.33 -2.96
N ASN A 322 -17.86 6.03 -3.17
CA ASN A 322 -16.52 5.42 -3.18
C ASN A 322 -16.00 5.12 -4.59
N VAL A 323 -16.74 5.49 -5.64
CA VAL A 323 -16.37 5.25 -7.03
C VAL A 323 -15.76 6.52 -7.64
N THR A 324 -14.74 6.35 -8.48
CA THR A 324 -14.02 7.48 -9.09
C THR A 324 -14.87 8.22 -10.13
N LYS A 325 -15.70 7.47 -10.87
CA LYS A 325 -16.60 7.99 -11.90
C LYS A 325 -17.89 7.17 -11.95
N GLU A 326 -19.02 7.84 -11.89
CA GLU A 326 -20.34 7.20 -12.03
C GLU A 326 -20.59 6.83 -13.50
N GLU A 327 -20.31 5.57 -13.83
CA GLU A 327 -20.57 5.01 -15.16
C GLU A 327 -22.02 4.50 -15.23
N ALA A 328 -22.63 4.58 -16.42
CA ALA A 328 -24.06 4.29 -16.61
C ALA A 328 -24.45 2.87 -16.15
N ASP A 329 -23.58 1.88 -16.37
CA ASP A 329 -23.83 0.47 -16.08
C ASP A 329 -23.53 0.09 -14.62
N LEU A 330 -22.98 1.01 -13.82
CA LEU A 330 -22.45 0.72 -12.48
C LEU A 330 -23.49 0.06 -11.56
N ILE A 331 -24.69 0.64 -11.48
CA ILE A 331 -25.75 0.15 -10.59
C ILE A 331 -26.24 -1.22 -11.06
N ASP A 332 -26.43 -1.43 -12.37
CA ASP A 332 -26.87 -2.71 -12.92
C ASP A 332 -25.88 -3.83 -12.60
N ILE A 333 -24.59 -3.62 -12.91
CA ILE A 333 -23.56 -4.63 -12.67
C ILE A 333 -23.46 -4.97 -11.18
N ARG A 334 -23.48 -3.97 -10.29
CA ARG A 334 -23.48 -4.18 -8.84
C ARG A 334 -24.70 -4.97 -8.36
N GLN A 335 -25.89 -4.68 -8.88
CA GLN A 335 -27.09 -5.45 -8.58
C GLN A 335 -26.97 -6.90 -9.07
N ARG A 336 -26.41 -7.13 -10.26
CA ARG A 336 -26.23 -8.49 -10.77
C ARG A 336 -25.22 -9.28 -9.94
N ILE A 337 -24.13 -8.65 -9.49
CA ILE A 337 -23.18 -9.24 -8.53
C ILE A 337 -23.88 -9.57 -7.21
N PHE A 338 -24.69 -8.65 -6.67
CA PHE A 338 -25.46 -8.88 -5.46
C PHE A 338 -26.34 -10.14 -5.58
N HIS A 339 -27.15 -10.23 -6.63
CA HIS A 339 -28.04 -11.39 -6.83
C HIS A 339 -27.28 -12.69 -7.09
N LEU A 340 -26.10 -12.64 -7.71
CA LEU A 340 -25.23 -13.80 -7.92
C LEU A 340 -24.69 -14.36 -6.60
N LEU A 341 -24.27 -13.48 -5.69
CA LEU A 341 -23.61 -13.85 -4.45
C LEU A 341 -24.58 -14.06 -3.28
N LYS A 342 -25.78 -13.48 -3.34
CA LYS A 342 -26.81 -13.58 -2.29
C LYS A 342 -27.03 -15.03 -1.86
N GLY A 343 -27.00 -15.25 -0.55
CA GLY A 343 -27.13 -16.58 0.07
C GLY A 343 -25.81 -17.36 0.16
N THR A 344 -24.70 -16.81 -0.31
CA THR A 344 -23.36 -17.34 -0.03
C THR A 344 -22.92 -16.91 1.38
N SER A 345 -22.35 -17.84 2.14
CA SER A 345 -21.90 -17.58 3.51
C SER A 345 -20.69 -16.64 3.56
N LEU A 346 -20.69 -15.75 4.55
CA LEU A 346 -19.53 -14.97 4.96
C LEU A 346 -19.13 -15.41 6.38
N ASN A 347 -18.03 -16.15 6.44
CA ASN A 347 -17.38 -16.56 7.68
C ASN A 347 -16.34 -15.50 8.06
N VAL A 348 -16.08 -15.34 9.35
CA VAL A 348 -15.13 -14.36 9.87
C VAL A 348 -14.23 -15.04 10.90
N VAL A 349 -12.92 -14.93 10.69
CA VAL A 349 -11.92 -15.27 11.70
C VAL A 349 -11.56 -13.97 12.41
N VAL A 350 -12.06 -13.82 13.65
CA VAL A 350 -11.76 -12.68 14.50
C VAL A 350 -10.41 -12.91 15.16
N LEU A 351 -9.50 -11.95 15.00
CA LEU A 351 -8.16 -11.95 15.57
C LEU A 351 -8.08 -10.87 16.64
N ASN A 352 -8.43 -11.21 17.88
CA ASN A 352 -8.49 -10.26 18.99
C ASN A 352 -7.10 -9.74 19.39
N ASN A 353 -6.05 -10.55 19.19
CA ASN A 353 -4.66 -10.12 19.34
C ASN A 353 -4.03 -9.85 17.96
N SER A 354 -4.46 -8.76 17.35
CA SER A 354 -3.93 -8.32 16.07
C SER A 354 -3.84 -6.81 15.97
N LYS A 355 -3.05 -6.34 15.00
CA LYS A 355 -2.94 -4.94 14.63
C LYS A 355 -2.95 -4.79 13.12
N PHE A 356 -3.59 -3.71 12.70
CA PHE A 356 -3.74 -3.32 11.33
C PHE A 356 -3.11 -1.94 11.15
N TYR A 357 -2.12 -1.84 10.27
CA TYR A 357 -1.46 -0.58 9.93
C TYR A 357 -1.67 -0.30 8.45
N HIS A 358 -2.10 0.91 8.11
CA HIS A 358 -2.31 1.33 6.73
C HIS A 358 -1.21 2.33 6.34
N ILE A 359 -0.51 2.03 5.24
CA ILE A 359 0.58 2.83 4.68
C ILE A 359 0.20 3.25 3.26
N GLY A 360 -0.96 3.90 3.13
CA GLY A 360 -1.54 4.28 1.84
C GLY A 360 -1.42 5.76 1.50
N THR A 361 -0.94 6.58 2.44
CA THR A 361 -0.75 8.03 2.31
C THR A 361 0.67 8.45 2.70
N THR A 362 1.12 9.61 2.23
CA THR A 362 2.40 10.22 2.62
C THR A 362 2.50 10.47 4.13
N GLU A 363 1.42 10.92 4.78
CA GLU A 363 1.38 11.17 6.22
C GLU A 363 1.49 9.88 7.04
N GLU A 364 0.76 8.84 6.67
CA GLU A 364 0.88 7.51 7.30
C GLU A 364 2.27 6.92 7.09
N TYR A 365 2.83 7.04 5.88
CA TYR A 365 4.18 6.56 5.55
C TYR A 365 5.25 7.23 6.43
N LEU A 366 5.18 8.56 6.59
CA LEU A 366 6.08 9.29 7.50
C LEU A 366 5.87 8.85 8.95
N PHE A 367 4.63 8.84 9.43
CA PHE A 367 4.32 8.49 10.81
C PHE A 367 4.83 7.10 11.18
N HIS A 368 4.47 6.08 10.38
CA HIS A 368 4.80 4.68 10.66
C HIS A 368 6.30 4.40 10.62
N PHE A 369 7.07 5.08 9.75
CA PHE A 369 8.50 4.82 9.61
C PHE A 369 9.40 5.67 10.53
N THR A 370 8.86 6.71 11.16
CA THR A 370 9.66 7.67 11.94
C THR A 370 9.23 7.85 13.39
N SER A 371 7.95 7.64 13.68
CA SER A 371 7.32 8.02 14.94
C SER A 371 6.57 6.87 15.63
N ASP A 372 6.07 5.89 14.87
CA ASP A 372 5.29 4.77 15.41
C ASP A 372 6.18 3.74 16.13
N SER A 373 6.28 3.88 17.45
CA SER A 373 7.03 2.96 18.30
C SER A 373 6.46 1.53 18.31
N SER A 374 5.15 1.37 18.06
CA SER A 374 4.50 0.05 18.09
C SER A 374 4.94 -0.76 16.87
N LEU A 375 4.72 -0.21 15.68
CA LEU A 375 5.12 -0.86 14.43
C LEU A 375 6.64 -1.11 14.41
N LYS A 376 7.42 -0.13 14.87
CA LYS A 376 8.88 -0.25 15.01
C LYS A 376 9.29 -1.46 15.85
N SER A 377 8.69 -1.62 17.03
CA SER A 377 8.99 -2.74 17.94
C SER A 377 8.56 -4.09 17.37
N GLU A 378 7.37 -4.15 16.77
CA GLU A 378 6.74 -5.38 16.29
C GLU A 378 7.44 -5.96 15.05
N LEU A 379 7.76 -5.12 14.06
CA LEU A 379 8.49 -5.52 12.85
C LEU A 379 10.01 -5.49 13.03
N GLY A 380 10.53 -4.73 14.00
CA GLY A 380 11.96 -4.51 14.17
C GLY A 380 12.52 -3.47 13.19
N LEU A 381 11.76 -2.41 12.91
CA LEU A 381 12.16 -1.35 11.98
C LEU A 381 13.43 -0.63 12.45
N GLN A 382 14.33 -0.37 11.51
CA GLN A 382 15.62 0.26 11.72
C GLN A 382 15.58 1.70 11.18
N PRO A 383 16.08 2.70 11.93
CA PRO A 383 16.20 4.07 11.41
C PRO A 383 17.11 4.18 10.19
N ILE A 384 18.10 3.28 10.08
CA ILE A 384 19.02 3.20 8.93
C ILE A 384 18.99 1.74 8.47
N ALA A 385 18.25 1.46 7.39
CA ALA A 385 18.09 0.15 6.82
C ALA A 385 18.90 0.02 5.54
N PHE A 386 19.91 -0.86 5.55
CA PHE A 386 20.76 -1.16 4.40
C PHE A 386 21.26 0.10 3.68
N SER A 387 21.87 1.04 4.41
CA SER A 387 22.22 2.37 3.88
C SER A 387 23.61 2.81 4.37
N ILE A 388 24.25 3.70 3.61
CA ILE A 388 25.48 4.38 4.03
C ILE A 388 25.07 5.73 4.61
N PHE A 389 25.26 5.90 5.91
CA PHE A 389 25.08 7.19 6.60
C PHE A 389 25.88 7.21 7.89
N SER A 390 26.75 8.21 8.06
CA SER A 390 27.68 8.27 9.20
C SER A 390 27.09 8.93 10.46
N ALA A 391 25.93 9.59 10.37
CA ALA A 391 25.34 10.24 11.54
C ALA A 391 24.59 9.21 12.40
N ILE A 392 24.89 9.20 13.70
CA ILE A 392 24.20 8.36 14.68
C ILE A 392 22.88 9.05 15.04
N PRO A 393 21.70 8.44 14.76
CA PRO A 393 20.43 9.01 15.17
C PRO A 393 20.34 9.04 16.71
N GLU A 394 19.99 10.19 17.29
CA GLU A 394 19.74 10.28 18.74
C GLU A 394 18.63 9.29 19.16
N CYS A 395 18.88 8.51 20.21
CA CYS A 395 18.05 7.36 20.60
C CYS A 395 16.72 7.70 21.30
N SER A 396 16.28 8.96 21.36
CA SER A 396 15.05 9.34 22.05
C SER A 396 14.20 10.32 21.25
N GLY A 397 13.09 9.84 20.66
CA GLY A 397 12.10 10.67 19.96
C GLY A 397 11.81 10.20 18.52
N ASN A 398 11.17 11.07 17.73
CA ASN A 398 10.99 10.88 16.29
C ASN A 398 12.36 10.86 15.61
N THR A 399 12.68 9.80 14.87
CA THR A 399 13.95 9.69 14.15
C THR A 399 13.73 9.87 12.65
N SER A 400 14.76 10.25 11.90
CA SER A 400 14.73 10.07 10.44
C SER A 400 14.80 8.58 10.09
N CYS A 401 14.37 8.23 8.87
CA CYS A 401 14.39 6.88 8.36
C CYS A 401 15.08 6.84 6.98
N ILE A 402 16.17 6.10 6.88
CA ILE A 402 17.01 6.00 5.69
C ILE A 402 16.96 4.56 5.18
N ILE A 403 16.50 4.35 3.95
CA ILE A 403 16.22 3.03 3.37
C ILE A 403 16.97 2.89 2.05
N GLN A 404 17.87 1.93 1.94
CA GLN A 404 18.71 1.69 0.75
C GLN A 404 19.18 2.97 0.06
N SER A 405 19.88 3.82 0.81
CA SER A 405 20.34 5.14 0.34
C SER A 405 21.79 5.41 0.75
N ILE A 406 22.41 6.35 0.04
CA ILE A 406 23.81 6.76 0.24
C ILE A 406 23.82 8.24 0.55
N LEU A 407 24.19 8.59 1.77
CA LEU A 407 24.24 9.94 2.26
C LEU A 407 25.68 10.26 2.65
N ASP A 408 26.20 11.37 2.15
CA ASP A 408 27.50 11.89 2.57
C ASP A 408 27.50 12.20 4.08
N SER A 409 28.66 12.03 4.72
CA SER A 409 28.88 12.33 6.15
C SER A 409 28.46 13.74 6.61
N ARG A 410 28.49 14.74 5.72
CA ARG A 410 28.08 16.13 6.02
C ARG A 410 26.59 16.40 5.74
N CYS A 411 25.89 15.47 5.10
CA CYS A 411 24.45 15.57 4.88
C CYS A 411 23.70 15.53 6.22
N SER A 412 22.64 16.34 6.33
CA SER A 412 21.76 16.34 7.51
C SER A 412 20.33 15.98 7.12
N VAL A 413 19.70 15.12 7.92
CA VAL A 413 18.29 14.73 7.76
C VAL A 413 17.56 14.93 9.07
N ALA A 414 16.64 15.89 9.08
CA ALA A 414 15.85 16.21 10.27
C ALA A 414 14.84 15.09 10.60
N THR A 415 14.31 15.15 11.82
CA THR A 415 13.39 14.16 12.37
C THR A 415 12.10 14.06 11.58
N GLY A 416 11.49 12.87 11.56
CA GLY A 416 10.22 12.66 10.85
C GLY A 416 10.38 12.48 9.34
N SER A 417 11.58 12.65 8.77
CA SER A 417 11.83 12.51 7.33
C SER A 417 12.24 11.10 6.91
N VAL A 418 11.81 10.68 5.73
CA VAL A 418 12.17 9.41 5.09
C VAL A 418 12.96 9.67 3.81
N VAL A 419 14.10 8.98 3.67
CA VAL A 419 14.93 8.99 2.45
C VAL A 419 15.05 7.56 1.96
N GLU A 420 14.54 7.27 0.76
CA GLU A 420 14.65 5.96 0.14
C GLU A 420 15.30 6.02 -1.24
N TYR A 421 16.08 4.99 -1.58
CA TYR A 421 16.70 4.83 -2.91
C TYR A 421 17.37 6.09 -3.44
N SER A 422 18.08 6.85 -2.59
CA SER A 422 18.59 8.17 -2.96
C SER A 422 20.07 8.34 -2.66
N ARG A 423 20.70 9.29 -3.37
CA ARG A 423 22.08 9.74 -3.18
C ARG A 423 22.10 11.21 -2.79
N LEU A 424 22.55 11.54 -1.58
CA LEU A 424 22.61 12.92 -1.09
C LEU A 424 24.06 13.35 -0.82
N GLY A 425 24.47 14.45 -1.43
CA GLY A 425 25.79 15.04 -1.29
C GLY A 425 26.03 15.74 0.06
N PRO A 426 27.27 16.21 0.29
CA PRO A 426 27.70 16.73 1.60
C PRO A 426 26.96 17.99 2.07
N ASP A 427 26.55 18.85 1.14
CA ASP A 427 25.96 20.15 1.49
C ASP A 427 24.43 20.13 1.33
N VAL A 428 23.81 18.96 1.58
CA VAL A 428 22.36 18.75 1.56
C VAL A 428 21.81 18.77 2.98
N ALA A 429 20.79 19.60 3.20
CA ALA A 429 20.03 19.67 4.45
C ALA A 429 18.55 19.37 4.19
N VAL A 430 18.05 18.28 4.78
CA VAL A 430 16.66 17.85 4.66
C VAL A 430 15.89 18.28 5.89
N GLY A 431 14.87 19.11 5.69
CA GLY A 431 13.95 19.57 6.74
C GLY A 431 13.09 18.45 7.31
N GLU A 432 12.28 18.77 8.32
CA GLU A 432 11.43 17.79 9.02
C GLU A 432 10.31 17.26 8.12
N ASN A 433 9.85 16.03 8.39
CA ASN A 433 8.69 15.42 7.75
C ASN A 433 8.74 15.44 6.20
N CYS A 434 9.93 15.23 5.62
CA CYS A 434 10.13 15.14 4.17
C CYS A 434 10.10 13.70 3.68
N ILE A 435 9.69 13.50 2.42
CA ILE A 435 9.89 12.24 1.70
C ILE A 435 10.82 12.50 0.52
N ILE A 436 11.92 11.77 0.44
CA ILE A 436 12.84 11.78 -0.70
C ILE A 436 12.93 10.37 -1.27
N SER A 437 12.61 10.19 -2.56
CA SER A 437 12.60 8.87 -3.20
C SER A 437 13.21 8.90 -4.60
N GLY A 438 14.24 8.06 -4.83
CA GLY A 438 14.85 7.93 -6.15
C GLY A 438 15.71 9.13 -6.59
N CYS A 439 16.12 10.00 -5.68
CA CYS A 439 16.79 11.26 -6.01
C CYS A 439 18.31 11.14 -6.01
N HIS A 440 18.98 12.00 -6.77
CA HIS A 440 20.42 12.23 -6.70
C HIS A 440 20.68 13.73 -6.56
N ILE A 441 21.19 14.16 -5.40
CA ILE A 441 21.40 15.58 -5.07
C ILE A 441 22.89 15.82 -4.85
N ILE A 442 23.56 16.42 -5.83
CA ILE A 442 25.01 16.68 -5.78
C ILE A 442 25.29 18.09 -5.26
N ALA A 443 24.48 19.07 -5.66
CA ALA A 443 24.67 20.47 -5.32
C ALA A 443 24.18 20.78 -3.90
N THR A 444 24.66 21.90 -3.35
CA THR A 444 24.12 22.48 -2.11
C THR A 444 22.62 22.68 -2.23
N ALA A 445 21.87 22.04 -1.34
CA ALA A 445 20.41 22.05 -1.38
C ALA A 445 19.84 22.05 0.04
N VAL A 446 18.85 22.90 0.26
CA VAL A 446 18.02 22.88 1.48
C VAL A 446 16.63 22.46 1.05
N LEU A 447 16.18 21.32 1.56
CA LEU A 447 14.81 20.85 1.36
C LEU A 447 13.98 21.37 2.53
N PRO A 448 12.95 22.18 2.26
CA PRO A 448 12.10 22.69 3.33
C PRO A 448 11.31 21.59 4.01
N ALA A 449 10.91 21.81 5.27
CA ALA A 449 10.05 20.87 5.99
C ALA A 449 8.75 20.59 5.23
N TYR A 450 8.20 19.39 5.39
CA TYR A 450 6.98 18.92 4.72
C TYR A 450 7.08 18.84 3.19
N SER A 451 8.28 18.69 2.63
CA SER A 451 8.48 18.51 1.19
C SER A 451 8.41 17.04 0.79
N PHE A 452 7.68 16.75 -0.28
CA PHE A 452 7.75 15.50 -1.01
C PHE A 452 8.59 15.71 -2.27
N VAL A 453 9.61 14.87 -2.47
CA VAL A 453 10.49 14.89 -3.64
C VAL A 453 10.69 13.47 -4.15
N CYS A 454 10.23 13.18 -5.36
CA CYS A 454 10.43 11.87 -5.98
C CYS A 454 10.75 12.01 -7.47
N SER A 455 11.89 11.46 -7.88
CA SER A 455 12.37 11.55 -9.26
C SER A 455 11.97 10.33 -10.08
N LEU A 456 11.55 10.57 -11.32
CA LEU A 456 11.23 9.53 -12.29
C LEU A 456 12.15 9.62 -13.50
N SER A 457 12.66 8.46 -13.92
CA SER A 457 13.27 8.27 -15.23
C SER A 457 12.16 8.18 -16.29
N LEU A 458 12.36 8.82 -17.43
CA LEU A 458 11.38 8.95 -18.50
C LEU A 458 12.00 8.56 -19.84
N LYS A 459 11.28 7.75 -20.63
CA LYS A 459 11.62 7.44 -22.02
C LYS A 459 10.79 8.28 -22.97
N MET A 460 11.40 9.32 -23.53
CA MET A 460 10.74 10.26 -24.44
C MET A 460 11.45 10.27 -25.79
N ASN A 461 10.76 9.90 -26.87
CA ASN A 461 11.33 9.82 -28.22
C ASN A 461 12.61 8.97 -28.28
N GLY A 462 12.65 7.86 -27.53
CA GLY A 462 13.83 6.99 -27.42
C GLY A 462 14.95 7.50 -26.50
N LEU A 463 14.89 8.76 -26.07
CA LEU A 463 15.88 9.38 -25.19
C LEU A 463 15.48 9.23 -23.72
N LEU A 464 16.47 8.93 -22.89
CA LEU A 464 16.32 8.97 -21.43
C LEU A 464 16.30 10.42 -20.95
N LYS A 465 15.30 10.76 -20.15
CA LYS A 465 15.07 12.06 -19.54
C LYS A 465 14.64 11.85 -18.09
N TYR A 466 14.60 12.92 -17.31
CA TYR A 466 14.23 12.85 -15.90
C TYR A 466 13.28 14.00 -15.55
N SER A 467 12.35 13.75 -14.64
CA SER A 467 11.53 14.79 -14.05
C SER A 467 11.27 14.44 -12.58
N THR A 468 11.22 15.46 -11.73
CA THR A 468 11.07 15.28 -10.28
C THR A 468 9.75 15.88 -9.82
N MET A 469 8.90 15.02 -9.25
CA MET A 469 7.73 15.43 -8.49
C MET A 469 8.21 16.13 -7.23
N ALA A 470 7.93 17.44 -7.11
CA ALA A 470 8.19 18.20 -5.89
C ALA A 470 6.93 18.97 -5.50
N PHE A 471 6.40 18.73 -4.31
CA PHE A 471 5.19 19.36 -3.76
C PHE A 471 5.12 19.17 -2.24
N GLY A 472 4.07 19.66 -1.57
CA GLY A 472 3.92 19.51 -0.12
C GLY A 472 3.36 18.14 0.27
N VAL A 473 3.87 17.53 1.33
CA VAL A 473 3.41 16.21 1.83
C VAL A 473 1.89 16.13 2.01
N GLN A 474 1.24 17.25 2.33
CA GLN A 474 -0.20 17.37 2.57
C GLN A 474 -1.01 17.82 1.34
N ASP A 475 -0.36 18.03 0.18
CA ASP A 475 -1.06 18.44 -1.02
C ASP A 475 -2.01 17.34 -1.52
N ASN A 476 -3.28 17.71 -1.73
CA ASN A 476 -4.30 16.76 -2.17
C ASN A 476 -4.31 16.63 -3.71
N LEU A 477 -3.50 15.69 -4.23
CA LEU A 477 -3.41 15.41 -5.67
C LEU A 477 -4.73 14.89 -6.29
N LYS A 478 -5.66 14.38 -5.47
CA LYS A 478 -6.98 13.90 -5.93
C LYS A 478 -8.01 15.02 -6.06
N LYS A 479 -7.83 16.12 -5.34
CA LYS A 479 -8.75 17.25 -5.39
C LYS A 479 -8.75 17.81 -6.81
N ASN A 480 -9.92 17.85 -7.42
CA ASN A 480 -10.11 18.37 -8.75
C ASN A 480 -11.18 19.45 -8.79
N VAL A 481 -11.08 20.32 -9.78
CA VAL A 481 -12.07 21.34 -10.12
C VAL A 481 -12.51 21.18 -11.56
N LYS A 482 -13.72 21.64 -11.88
CA LYS A 482 -14.33 21.44 -13.20
C LYS A 482 -14.00 22.53 -14.21
N THR A 483 -13.65 23.73 -13.73
CA THR A 483 -13.45 24.91 -14.57
C THR A 483 -12.14 25.62 -14.24
N LEU A 484 -11.57 26.33 -15.21
CA LEU A 484 -10.33 27.10 -15.03
C LEU A 484 -10.50 28.21 -13.97
N SER A 485 -11.68 28.82 -13.86
CA SER A 485 -11.97 29.86 -12.85
C SER A 485 -11.87 29.36 -11.41
N ASP A 486 -12.02 28.04 -11.21
CA ASP A 486 -12.00 27.40 -9.90
C ASP A 486 -10.60 26.93 -9.48
N ILE A 487 -9.57 27.13 -10.31
CA ILE A 487 -8.18 26.71 -10.03
C ILE A 487 -7.65 27.29 -8.71
N LYS A 488 -8.12 28.48 -8.32
CA LYS A 488 -7.83 29.11 -7.01
C LYS A 488 -8.24 28.28 -5.79
N LEU A 489 -9.09 27.26 -5.96
CA LEU A 489 -9.51 26.34 -4.89
C LEU A 489 -8.51 25.19 -4.68
N LEU A 490 -7.58 24.99 -5.62
CA LEU A 490 -6.46 24.08 -5.45
C LEU A 490 -5.36 24.75 -4.63
N GLN A 491 -4.62 23.94 -3.88
CA GLN A 491 -3.49 24.39 -3.08
C GLN A 491 -2.26 23.59 -3.46
N PHE A 492 -1.11 24.24 -3.48
CA PHE A 492 0.19 23.65 -3.66
C PHE A 492 1.11 24.20 -2.57
N PHE A 493 1.68 23.32 -1.76
CA PHE A 493 2.54 23.66 -0.63
C PHE A 493 1.87 24.68 0.32
N GLY A 494 0.57 24.49 0.60
CA GLY A 494 -0.22 25.40 1.45
C GLY A 494 -0.55 26.77 0.83
N VAL A 495 -0.13 27.03 -0.41
CA VAL A 495 -0.39 28.28 -1.14
C VAL A 495 -1.46 28.04 -2.20
N CYS A 496 -2.27 29.07 -2.48
CA CYS A 496 -3.23 29.05 -3.59
C CYS A 496 -2.52 28.71 -4.91
N PHE A 497 -3.00 27.68 -5.62
CA PHE A 497 -2.31 27.19 -6.82
C PHE A 497 -2.22 28.25 -7.93
N LEU A 498 -3.23 29.12 -8.06
CA LEU A 498 -3.19 30.25 -9.00
C LEU A 498 -1.99 31.18 -8.73
N SER A 499 -1.71 31.48 -7.45
CA SER A 499 -0.55 32.30 -7.07
C SER A 499 0.78 31.60 -7.33
N CYS A 500 0.82 30.27 -7.22
CA CYS A 500 2.00 29.49 -7.60
C CYS A 500 2.27 29.60 -9.10
N LEU A 501 1.23 29.53 -9.94
CA LEU A 501 1.37 29.70 -11.39
C LEU A 501 1.91 31.09 -11.75
N ASP A 502 1.46 32.14 -11.06
CA ASP A 502 1.99 33.50 -11.25
C ASP A 502 3.49 33.57 -10.90
N ILE A 503 3.90 32.99 -9.77
CA ILE A 503 5.31 32.90 -9.36
C ILE A 503 6.14 32.18 -10.42
N TRP A 504 5.56 31.16 -11.05
CA TRP A 504 6.21 30.36 -12.08
C TRP A 504 6.10 30.92 -13.50
N ASN A 505 5.46 32.08 -13.67
CA ASN A 505 5.19 32.71 -14.95
C ASN A 505 4.39 31.80 -15.92
N LEU A 506 3.48 30.98 -15.38
CA LEU A 506 2.64 30.07 -16.16
C LEU A 506 1.24 30.65 -16.35
N GLN A 507 0.75 30.59 -17.59
CA GLN A 507 -0.61 31.04 -17.92
C GLN A 507 -1.64 29.95 -17.63
N VAL A 508 -2.80 30.36 -17.12
CA VAL A 508 -3.92 29.47 -16.88
C VAL A 508 -4.65 29.21 -18.20
N THR A 509 -4.28 28.13 -18.87
CA THR A 509 -4.90 27.69 -20.13
C THR A 509 -5.36 26.25 -20.01
N GLU A 510 -6.16 25.78 -20.96
CA GLU A 510 -6.50 24.36 -21.04
C GLU A 510 -5.26 23.48 -21.27
N GLU A 511 -4.21 24.01 -21.91
CA GLU A 511 -2.94 23.30 -22.17
C GLU A 511 -2.11 23.10 -20.90
N LEU A 512 -2.38 23.83 -19.82
CA LEU A 512 -1.74 23.58 -18.53
C LEU A 512 -2.08 22.20 -17.98
N PHE A 513 -3.23 21.61 -18.35
CA PHE A 513 -3.68 20.32 -17.82
C PHE A 513 -3.67 19.21 -18.88
N SER A 514 -3.14 18.05 -18.50
CA SER A 514 -3.22 16.81 -19.28
C SER A 514 -4.57 16.11 -19.09
N GLY A 515 -4.88 15.17 -19.97
CA GLY A 515 -6.07 14.32 -19.85
C GLY A 515 -7.39 15.09 -19.98
N ASN A 516 -8.33 14.77 -19.07
CA ASN A 516 -9.71 15.25 -19.13
C ASN A 516 -9.83 16.72 -18.70
N LYS A 517 -10.34 17.58 -19.61
CA LYS A 517 -10.52 19.03 -19.41
C LYS A 517 -11.56 19.40 -18.35
N THR A 518 -12.34 18.44 -17.86
CA THR A 518 -13.36 18.63 -16.82
C THR A 518 -12.90 18.17 -15.43
N CYS A 519 -11.66 17.69 -15.31
CA CYS A 519 -11.07 17.24 -14.06
C CYS A 519 -9.68 17.88 -13.93
N LEU A 520 -9.60 19.10 -13.41
CA LEU A 520 -8.35 19.85 -13.29
C LEU A 520 -7.78 19.69 -11.87
N SER A 521 -6.57 19.17 -11.72
CA SER A 521 -5.92 18.89 -10.42
C SER A 521 -4.41 19.08 -10.49
N LEU A 522 -3.73 18.97 -9.34
CA LEU A 522 -2.26 18.93 -9.32
C LEU A 522 -1.69 17.70 -10.04
N TRP A 523 -2.44 16.60 -10.08
CA TRP A 523 -2.01 15.35 -10.73
C TRP A 523 -1.82 15.51 -12.25
N ASN A 524 -2.68 16.30 -12.89
CA ASN A 524 -2.65 16.53 -14.33
C ASN A 524 -2.11 17.92 -14.72
N ALA A 525 -1.70 18.77 -13.76
CA ALA A 525 -1.06 20.04 -14.06
C ALA A 525 0.37 19.84 -14.59
N ARG A 526 0.67 20.44 -15.74
CA ARG A 526 1.99 20.44 -16.38
C ARG A 526 2.92 21.47 -15.75
N ILE A 527 3.45 21.13 -14.58
CA ILE A 527 4.35 22.00 -13.80
C ILE A 527 5.72 21.38 -13.55
N PHE A 528 5.94 20.10 -13.88
CA PHE A 528 7.19 19.40 -13.57
C PHE A 528 8.19 19.44 -14.72
N PRO A 529 9.38 20.06 -14.55
CA PRO A 529 10.35 20.23 -15.63
C PRO A 529 11.04 18.94 -16.08
N VAL A 530 11.13 18.75 -17.39
CA VAL A 530 11.90 17.67 -18.01
C VAL A 530 13.36 18.09 -18.16
N CYS A 531 14.26 17.31 -17.58
CA CYS A 531 15.69 17.54 -17.55
C CYS A 531 16.48 16.39 -18.20
N SER A 532 17.74 16.65 -18.53
CA SER A 532 18.62 15.64 -19.16
C SER A 532 19.37 14.78 -18.14
N SER A 533 19.42 15.18 -16.86
CA SER A 533 20.02 14.40 -15.78
C SER A 533 19.10 14.35 -14.55
N LEU A 534 19.29 13.30 -13.73
CA LEU A 534 18.56 13.11 -12.49
C LEU A 534 18.80 14.28 -11.51
N SER A 535 20.07 14.68 -11.33
CA SER A 535 20.45 15.77 -10.43
C SER A 535 19.91 17.14 -10.87
N ASP A 536 19.89 17.42 -12.18
CA ASP A 536 19.30 18.66 -12.68
C ASP A 536 17.79 18.68 -12.41
N SER A 537 17.10 17.55 -12.60
CA SER A 537 15.66 17.47 -12.37
C SER A 537 15.29 17.82 -10.92
N VAL A 538 16.05 17.30 -9.95
CA VAL A 538 15.83 17.62 -8.53
C VAL A 538 16.17 19.08 -8.26
N THR A 539 17.31 19.56 -8.76
CA THR A 539 17.77 20.95 -8.55
C THR A 539 16.74 21.97 -9.05
N ILE A 540 16.19 21.78 -10.25
CA ILE A 540 15.17 22.67 -10.81
C ILE A 540 13.86 22.56 -10.03
N SER A 541 13.41 21.36 -9.68
CA SER A 541 12.18 21.18 -8.89
C SER A 541 12.30 21.78 -7.48
N LEU A 542 13.49 21.76 -6.85
CA LEU A 542 13.73 22.44 -5.57
C LEU A 542 13.73 23.97 -5.72
N LYS A 543 14.28 24.52 -6.81
CA LYS A 543 14.16 25.96 -7.11
C LYS A 543 12.70 26.38 -7.27
N MET A 544 11.89 25.57 -7.95
CA MET A 544 10.45 25.77 -8.10
C MET A 544 9.72 25.81 -6.75
N LEU A 545 10.04 24.88 -5.84
CA LEU A 545 9.45 24.80 -4.50
C LEU A 545 9.91 25.98 -3.60
N ASN A 546 11.21 26.28 -3.60
CA ASN A 546 11.79 27.41 -2.85
C ASN A 546 11.25 28.77 -3.34
N ALA A 547 10.94 28.90 -4.63
CA ALA A 547 10.34 30.11 -5.19
C ALA A 547 8.98 30.43 -4.57
N ILE A 548 8.17 29.41 -4.26
CA ILE A 548 6.88 29.59 -3.56
C ILE A 548 7.11 30.09 -2.14
N GLN A 549 8.01 29.46 -1.41
CA GLN A 549 8.27 29.78 0.00
C GLN A 549 8.81 31.20 0.16
N ASN A 550 9.73 31.59 -0.71
CA ASN A 550 10.35 32.91 -0.70
C ASN A 550 9.52 33.98 -1.43
N LYS A 551 8.40 33.60 -2.06
CA LYS A 551 7.57 34.46 -2.92
C LYS A 551 8.39 35.17 -4.00
N SER A 552 9.37 34.47 -4.55
CA SER A 552 10.31 35.00 -5.54
C SER A 552 9.98 34.45 -6.93
N ALA A 553 10.01 35.29 -7.97
CA ALA A 553 9.71 34.85 -9.33
C ALA A 553 10.69 33.77 -9.83
N PHE A 554 10.17 32.72 -10.47
CA PHE A 554 10.95 31.64 -11.06
C PHE A 554 10.27 31.10 -12.32
N SER A 555 10.64 31.61 -13.50
CA SER A 555 9.94 31.27 -14.75
C SER A 555 10.16 29.82 -15.20
N LEU A 556 9.07 29.05 -15.32
CA LEU A 556 9.07 27.67 -15.83
C LEU A 556 8.93 27.58 -17.37
N ASN A 557 8.64 28.69 -18.06
CA ASN A 557 8.43 28.72 -19.53
C ASN A 557 9.62 28.24 -20.37
N ASN A 558 10.83 28.19 -19.80
CA ASN A 558 12.03 27.73 -20.50
C ASN A 558 12.17 26.20 -20.49
N TYR A 559 11.26 25.50 -19.81
CA TYR A 559 11.30 24.05 -19.65
C TYR A 559 10.15 23.41 -20.40
N LYS A 560 10.39 22.20 -20.91
CA LYS A 560 9.29 21.30 -21.23
C LYS A 560 8.70 20.80 -19.92
N LEU A 561 7.41 21.02 -19.71
CA LEU A 561 6.71 20.62 -18.49
C LEU A 561 5.84 19.39 -18.76
N LEU A 562 5.76 18.52 -17.75
CA LEU A 562 4.86 17.38 -17.72
C LEU A 562 4.00 17.44 -16.47
N SER A 563 2.85 16.77 -16.53
CA SER A 563 2.09 16.41 -15.34
C SER A 563 2.55 15.09 -14.75
N ILE A 564 2.12 14.76 -13.52
CA ILE A 564 2.42 13.46 -12.91
C ILE A 564 1.81 12.33 -13.75
N GLU A 565 0.58 12.53 -14.24
CA GLU A 565 -0.08 11.60 -15.17
C GLU A 565 0.80 11.31 -16.40
N GLU A 566 1.31 12.35 -17.06
CA GLU A 566 2.19 12.18 -18.23
C GLU A 566 3.53 11.56 -17.86
N MET A 567 4.12 11.93 -16.72
CA MET A 567 5.35 11.30 -16.23
C MET A 567 5.18 9.79 -16.04
N LEU A 568 4.04 9.33 -15.52
CA LEU A 568 3.74 7.90 -15.36
C LEU A 568 3.43 7.19 -16.68
N VAL A 569 3.00 7.93 -17.71
CA VAL A 569 2.93 7.42 -19.09
C VAL A 569 4.33 7.27 -19.66
N TYR A 570 5.23 8.22 -19.46
CA TYR A 570 6.60 8.18 -20.01
C TYR A 570 7.61 7.41 -19.15
N LYS A 571 7.23 6.90 -17.98
CA LYS A 571 8.15 6.24 -17.04
C LYS A 571 9.03 5.18 -17.70
N ASP A 572 10.33 5.24 -17.42
CA ASP A 572 11.32 4.24 -17.78
C ASP A 572 11.66 3.40 -16.54
N VAL A 573 10.94 2.30 -16.38
CA VAL A 573 11.04 1.45 -15.20
C VAL A 573 12.38 0.73 -15.14
N GLU A 574 12.92 0.31 -16.28
CA GLU A 574 14.17 -0.45 -16.34
C GLU A 574 15.33 0.41 -15.81
N ASP A 575 15.38 1.68 -16.22
CA ASP A 575 16.36 2.64 -15.70
C ASP A 575 16.19 2.89 -14.19
N MET A 576 14.94 3.06 -13.70
CA MET A 576 14.68 3.24 -12.27
C MET A 576 15.12 2.04 -11.43
N ILE A 577 14.86 0.82 -11.89
CA ILE A 577 15.29 -0.42 -11.23
C ILE A 577 16.82 -0.53 -11.26
N THR A 578 17.43 -0.23 -12.41
CA THR A 578 18.90 -0.20 -12.57
C THR A 578 19.54 0.78 -11.60
N TYR A 579 18.96 1.97 -11.41
CA TYR A 579 19.44 2.95 -10.44
C TYR A 579 19.38 2.41 -9.00
N ARG A 580 18.28 1.75 -8.61
CA ARG A 580 18.17 1.10 -7.29
C ARG A 580 19.21 0.00 -7.11
N GLU A 581 19.51 -0.75 -8.18
CA GLU A 581 20.53 -1.81 -8.16
C GLU A 581 21.95 -1.24 -8.01
N GLN A 582 22.25 -0.13 -8.67
CA GLN A 582 23.55 0.55 -8.50
C GLN A 582 23.77 0.95 -7.03
N ILE A 583 22.74 1.50 -6.38
CA ILE A 583 22.79 1.83 -4.95
C ILE A 583 23.01 0.56 -4.12
N PHE A 584 22.28 -0.53 -4.42
CA PHE A 584 22.44 -1.80 -3.71
C PHE A 584 23.87 -2.34 -3.78
N LEU A 585 24.46 -2.37 -4.99
CA LEU A 585 25.80 -2.87 -5.23
C LEU A 585 26.86 -2.02 -4.51
N GLU A 586 26.73 -0.70 -4.55
CA GLU A 586 27.65 0.24 -3.91
C GLU A 586 27.64 0.08 -2.37
N ILE A 587 26.46 -0.03 -1.76
CA ILE A 587 26.31 -0.28 -0.32
C ILE A 587 26.93 -1.64 0.06
N THR A 588 26.70 -2.67 -0.75
CA THR A 588 27.27 -4.01 -0.53
C THR A 588 28.80 -4.02 -0.62
N LEU A 589 29.37 -3.26 -1.58
CA LEU A 589 30.82 -3.14 -1.74
C LEU A 589 31.47 -2.41 -0.57
N ASN A 590 30.85 -1.33 -0.09
CA ASN A 590 31.34 -0.58 1.06
C ASN A 590 31.33 -1.42 2.35
N ALA A 591 30.25 -2.18 2.60
CA ALA A 591 30.16 -3.07 3.76
C ALA A 591 31.26 -4.15 3.77
N LYS A 592 31.60 -4.72 2.62
CA LYS A 592 32.69 -5.70 2.51
C LYS A 592 34.07 -5.09 2.78
N GLN A 593 34.29 -3.84 2.39
CA GLN A 593 35.54 -3.14 2.65
C GLN A 593 35.70 -2.84 4.15
N SER A 594 34.64 -2.40 4.84
CA SER A 594 34.69 -2.19 6.29
C SER A 594 34.92 -3.48 7.08
N ASP A 595 34.35 -4.61 6.64
CA ASP A 595 34.57 -5.91 7.29
C ASP A 595 36.03 -6.39 7.13
N LEU A 596 36.67 -6.10 5.98
CA LEU A 596 38.08 -6.41 5.73
C LEU A 596 39.06 -5.50 6.49
N GLU A 597 38.68 -4.25 6.78
CA GLU A 597 39.48 -3.31 7.57
C GLU A 597 39.39 -3.54 9.08
N THR A 598 38.35 -4.26 9.53
CA THR A 598 38.11 -4.59 10.95
C THR A 598 38.49 -6.02 11.35
N SER A 599 38.79 -6.89 10.37
CA SER A 599 39.36 -8.24 10.55
C SER A 599 40.88 -8.23 10.50
#